data_AF-A0A933C1L2-F1
#
_entry.id   AF-A0A933C1L2-F1
#
_cell.length_a   1.000
_cell.length_b   1.000
_cell.length_c   1.000
_cell.angle_alpha   90.00
_cell.angle_beta   90.00
_cell.angle_gamma   90.00
#
_symmetry.space_group_name_H-M   'P 1'
#
loop_
_entity.id
_entity.type
_entity.pdbx_description
1 polymer ?
#
loop_
_entity_poly.entity_id
_entity_poly.type
_entity_poly.pdbx_seq_one_letter_code
_entity_poly.pdbx_strand_id
1 'polypeptide(L)'
;MVYYEATLRPSEFDEEVEIIQKDHEKQGESALPFEVPSDSTVVETVEVQGFRIQVFASSSIDEASAAQIVAREKVGTDSVYVVYDPPVYKVRVGDYATRLEANQRLPRLVHLGYTDAWVVSDKISLRRVTRIPRPAD
;
A
#
# COMPACT_ATOMS: atom_id res chain seq x y z
N MET A 1 -46.08 -20.87 -34.74
CA MET A 1 -46.09 -20.41 -33.34
C MET A 1 -44.70 -19.86 -33.06
N VAL A 2 -44.60 -18.58 -32.74
CA VAL A 2 -43.37 -17.79 -32.67
C VAL A 2 -43.02 -17.64 -31.20
N TYR A 3 -41.90 -18.19 -30.72
CA TYR A 3 -41.33 -17.80 -29.44
C TYR A 3 -39.79 -17.89 -29.50
N TYR A 4 -39.17 -16.76 -29.17
CA TYR A 4 -37.75 -16.49 -28.98
C TYR A 4 -37.14 -17.61 -28.10
N GLU A 5 -35.90 -18.07 -28.31
CA GLU A 5 -34.68 -17.40 -27.84
C GLU A 5 -33.47 -18.12 -28.46
N ALA A 6 -32.74 -17.46 -29.38
CA ALA A 6 -31.50 -18.00 -29.90
C ALA A 6 -30.54 -16.89 -30.35
N THR A 7 -30.23 -15.97 -29.44
CA THR A 7 -28.98 -15.19 -29.48
C THR A 7 -28.56 -14.80 -28.05
N LEU A 8 -28.36 -15.80 -27.18
CA LEU A 8 -27.39 -15.61 -26.11
C LEU A 8 -26.05 -16.06 -26.69
N ARG A 9 -25.23 -15.08 -27.07
CA ARG A 9 -23.82 -15.29 -27.42
C ARG A 9 -23.03 -15.17 -26.11
N PRO A 10 -22.69 -16.27 -25.42
CA PRO A 10 -21.96 -16.22 -24.15
C PRO A 10 -20.58 -15.53 -24.23
N SER A 11 -20.07 -15.21 -25.43
CA SER A 11 -18.83 -14.45 -25.62
C SER A 11 -18.94 -12.95 -25.31
N GLU A 12 -20.13 -12.41 -25.03
CA GLU A 12 -20.30 -11.01 -24.59
C GLU A 12 -20.18 -10.82 -23.06
N PHE A 13 -19.97 -11.90 -22.29
CA PHE A 13 -19.94 -11.84 -20.81
C PHE A 13 -18.71 -12.51 -20.18
N ASP A 14 -17.61 -12.64 -20.93
CA ASP A 14 -16.28 -13.03 -20.42
C ASP A 14 -15.37 -11.79 -20.21
N GLU A 15 -15.96 -10.65 -19.87
CA GLU A 15 -15.23 -9.52 -19.28
C GLU A 15 -15.58 -9.46 -17.79
N GLU A 16 -14.54 -9.46 -16.93
CA GLU A 16 -14.57 -9.53 -15.45
C GLU A 16 -14.85 -10.95 -14.90
N VAL A 17 -13.87 -11.67 -14.35
CA VAL A 17 -13.01 -11.28 -13.23
C VAL A 17 -11.65 -11.97 -13.38
N GLU A 18 -10.64 -11.25 -13.91
CA GLU A 18 -9.26 -11.60 -13.62
C GLU A 18 -8.96 -11.20 -12.17
N ILE A 19 -8.97 -12.24 -11.36
CA ILE A 19 -8.66 -12.31 -9.95
C ILE A 19 -7.26 -11.70 -9.77
N ILE A 20 -7.21 -10.70 -8.88
CA ILE A 20 -6.05 -9.93 -8.42
C ILE A 20 -4.98 -10.88 -7.84
N GLN A 21 -4.24 -11.58 -8.70
CA GLN A 21 -3.16 -12.48 -8.30
C GLN A 21 -2.06 -12.55 -9.38
N LYS A 22 -1.52 -11.41 -9.85
CA LYS A 22 -0.21 -11.41 -10.51
C LYS A 22 0.52 -10.06 -10.68
N ASP A 23 0.49 -9.19 -9.68
CA ASP A 23 1.27 -7.92 -9.73
C ASP A 23 2.58 -7.96 -8.93
N HIS A 24 3.21 -9.14 -8.84
CA HIS A 24 4.61 -9.23 -8.43
C HIS A 24 5.44 -9.81 -9.57
N GLU A 25 6.43 -9.01 -9.97
CA GLU A 25 7.48 -9.23 -10.96
C GLU A 25 7.20 -8.76 -12.39
N LYS A 26 7.93 -7.67 -12.71
CA LYS A 26 8.39 -7.19 -14.03
C LYS A 26 7.58 -6.07 -14.69
N GLN A 27 7.80 -4.85 -14.19
CA GLN A 27 7.95 -3.65 -15.05
C GLN A 27 9.26 -2.99 -14.56
N GLY A 28 10.41 -3.14 -15.21
CA GLY A 28 10.61 -3.18 -16.65
C GLY A 28 10.45 -1.76 -17.17
N GLU A 29 11.56 -1.04 -17.21
CA GLU A 29 11.72 0.31 -17.74
C GLU A 29 10.99 0.43 -19.09
N SER A 30 9.84 1.09 -19.12
CA SER A 30 9.26 1.66 -20.33
C SER A 30 9.19 3.16 -20.12
N ALA A 31 10.27 3.82 -20.52
CA ALA A 31 10.26 5.26 -20.73
C ALA A 31 9.36 5.55 -21.95
N LEU A 32 8.06 5.69 -21.70
CA LEU A 32 7.26 6.57 -22.53
C LEU A 32 7.68 8.00 -22.19
N PRO A 33 8.11 8.83 -23.15
CA PRO A 33 8.44 10.22 -22.87
C PRO A 33 7.13 10.96 -22.59
N PHE A 34 6.70 10.94 -21.33
CA PHE A 34 5.73 11.90 -20.86
C PHE A 34 6.46 13.25 -20.80
N GLU A 35 6.26 14.09 -21.82
CA GLU A 35 6.70 15.48 -21.79
C GLU A 35 6.01 16.16 -20.60
N VAL A 36 6.71 16.23 -19.48
CA VAL A 36 6.24 16.91 -18.27
C VAL A 36 6.17 18.40 -18.58
N PRO A 37 4.99 19.05 -18.58
CA PRO A 37 4.91 20.49 -18.82
C PRO A 37 5.69 21.22 -17.73
N SER A 38 6.48 22.23 -18.10
CA SER A 38 7.49 22.95 -17.30
C SER A 38 6.98 23.73 -16.07
N ASP A 39 5.79 23.42 -15.58
CA ASP A 39 5.21 23.88 -14.31
C ASP A 39 4.61 22.69 -13.52
N SER A 40 5.31 21.56 -13.52
CA SER A 40 4.87 20.34 -12.84
C SER A 40 5.62 20.15 -11.52
N THR A 41 4.90 20.02 -10.42
CA THR A 41 5.46 19.49 -9.17
C THR A 41 5.75 18.01 -9.35
N VAL A 42 7.02 17.63 -9.48
CA VAL A 42 7.39 16.22 -9.56
C VAL A 42 7.39 15.66 -8.14
N VAL A 43 6.60 14.62 -7.97
CA VAL A 43 6.52 13.85 -6.74
C VAL A 43 7.34 12.59 -6.96
N GLU A 44 8.58 12.60 -6.49
CA GLU A 44 9.41 11.39 -6.48
C GLU A 44 9.10 10.59 -5.22
N THR A 45 8.76 9.32 -5.41
CA THR A 45 8.67 8.38 -4.30
C THR A 45 10.03 7.70 -4.18
N VAL A 46 10.81 8.10 -3.17
CA VAL A 46 12.13 7.50 -2.92
C VAL A 46 11.95 6.38 -1.91
N GLU A 47 12.31 5.15 -2.29
CA GLU A 47 12.42 4.05 -1.35
C GLU A 47 13.70 4.22 -0.52
N VAL A 48 13.55 4.43 0.78
CA VAL A 48 14.68 4.47 1.70
C VAL A 48 14.58 3.36 2.73
N GLN A 49 15.73 2.95 3.26
CA GLN A 49 15.75 2.03 4.40
C GLN A 49 15.09 2.71 5.60
N GLY A 50 14.03 2.11 6.12
CA GLY A 50 13.33 2.59 7.29
C GLY A 50 12.89 1.46 8.20
N PHE A 51 11.97 1.79 9.07
CA PHE A 51 11.42 0.91 10.07
C PHE A 51 9.92 1.06 10.12
N ARG A 52 9.22 -0.06 10.25
CA ARG A 52 7.77 -0.11 10.46
C ARG A 52 7.50 -0.95 11.69
N ILE A 53 6.34 -0.77 12.30
CA ILE A 53 5.94 -1.60 13.44
C ILE A 53 4.88 -2.58 12.98
N GLN A 54 5.16 -3.87 13.06
CA GLN A 54 4.14 -4.90 12.85
C GLN A 54 3.32 -5.01 14.14
N VAL A 55 1.99 -4.91 14.02
CA VAL A 55 1.07 -4.93 15.17
C VAL A 55 0.16 -6.15 15.19
N PHE A 56 -0.08 -6.76 14.03
CA PHE A 56 -0.99 -7.88 13.91
C PHE A 56 -0.63 -8.74 12.68
N ALA A 57 -0.95 -10.03 12.74
CA ALA A 57 -0.93 -10.91 11.58
C ALA A 57 -2.07 -11.92 11.69
N SER A 58 -2.86 -12.08 10.63
CA SER A 58 -3.94 -13.06 10.56
C SER A 58 -3.99 -13.68 9.17
N SER A 59 -4.50 -14.91 9.06
CA SER A 59 -4.80 -15.57 7.78
C SER A 59 -6.07 -15.04 7.11
N SER A 60 -6.90 -14.26 7.82
CA SER A 60 -8.13 -13.69 7.29
C SER A 60 -7.93 -12.24 6.86
N ILE A 61 -8.34 -11.93 5.63
CA ILE A 61 -8.37 -10.55 5.10
C ILE A 61 -9.33 -9.68 5.91
N ASP A 62 -10.47 -10.23 6.34
CA ASP A 62 -11.50 -9.49 7.07
C ASP A 62 -10.97 -9.04 8.44
N GLU A 63 -10.28 -9.94 9.16
CA GLU A 63 -9.66 -9.62 10.44
C GLU A 63 -8.52 -8.61 10.27
N ALA A 64 -7.70 -8.76 9.22
CA ALA A 64 -6.61 -7.82 8.94
C ALA A 64 -7.14 -6.42 8.58
N SER A 65 -8.23 -6.34 7.81
CA SER A 65 -8.91 -5.10 7.46
C SER A 65 -9.54 -4.43 8.69
N ALA A 66 -10.25 -5.20 9.52
CA ALA A 66 -10.80 -4.69 10.78
C ALA A 66 -9.69 -4.17 11.70
N ALA A 67 -8.59 -4.92 11.84
CA ALA A 67 -7.43 -4.50 12.61
C ALA A 67 -6.78 -3.24 12.03
N GLN A 68 -6.71 -3.09 10.70
CA GLN A 68 -6.22 -1.88 10.04
C GLN A 68 -7.07 -0.66 10.41
N ILE A 69 -8.40 -0.77 10.32
CA ILE A 69 -9.32 0.33 10.64
C ILE A 69 -9.14 0.75 12.10
N VAL A 70 -9.17 -0.22 13.02
CA VAL A 70 -8.99 0.04 14.46
C VAL A 70 -7.61 0.62 14.75
N ALA A 71 -6.54 0.13 14.11
CA ALA A 71 -5.21 0.69 14.24
C ALA A 71 -5.15 2.13 13.71
N ARG A 72 -5.79 2.42 12.57
CA ARG A 72 -5.83 3.76 11.98
C ARG A 72 -6.56 4.75 12.89
N GLU A 73 -7.66 4.34 13.51
CA GLU A 73 -8.39 5.17 14.48
C GLU A 73 -7.57 5.43 15.75
N LYS A 74 -6.89 4.41 16.27
CA LYS A 74 -6.09 4.50 17.50
C LYS A 74 -4.81 5.31 17.33
N VAL A 75 -4.15 5.15 16.19
CA VAL A 75 -2.84 5.75 15.92
C VAL A 75 -3.00 7.13 15.28
N GLY A 76 -4.06 7.33 14.50
CA GLY A 76 -4.53 8.60 13.96
C GLY A 76 -3.63 9.21 12.88
N THR A 77 -2.39 9.52 13.24
CA THR A 77 -1.43 10.25 12.39
C THR A 77 -0.56 9.34 11.56
N ASP A 78 -0.28 8.12 12.03
CA ASP A 78 0.62 7.21 11.33
C ASP A 78 -0.12 6.42 10.24
N SER A 79 0.54 6.22 9.11
CA SER A 79 0.04 5.38 8.00
C SER A 79 -0.08 3.91 8.45
N VAL A 80 -1.15 3.22 8.04
CA VAL A 80 -1.33 1.78 8.33
C VAL A 80 -1.42 1.00 7.03
N TYR A 81 -0.55 0.01 6.90
CA TYR A 81 -0.40 -0.83 5.73
C TYR A 81 -0.78 -2.27 6.07
N VAL A 82 -1.44 -2.94 5.12
CA VAL A 82 -1.66 -4.40 5.18
C VAL A 82 -0.78 -5.01 4.10
N VAL A 83 0.15 -5.86 4.51
CA VAL A 83 1.06 -6.59 3.63
C VAL A 83 0.58 -8.03 3.57
N TYR A 84 0.26 -8.51 2.37
CA TYR A 84 -0.05 -9.91 2.15
C TYR A 84 1.23 -10.70 1.91
N ASP A 85 1.49 -11.66 2.79
CA ASP A 85 2.61 -12.60 2.69
C ASP A 85 2.05 -14.02 2.80
N PRO A 86 1.80 -14.71 1.67
CA PRO A 86 1.01 -15.93 1.65
C PRO A 86 1.47 -16.97 2.68
N PRO A 87 0.57 -17.52 3.53
CA PRO A 87 -0.89 -17.39 3.51
C PRO A 87 -1.46 -16.33 4.49
N VAL A 88 -0.65 -15.40 5.00
CA VAL A 88 -1.02 -14.48 6.07
C VAL A 88 -0.99 -13.00 5.65
N TYR A 89 -1.89 -12.22 6.23
CA TYR A 89 -1.93 -10.77 6.16
C TYR A 89 -1.27 -10.17 7.39
N LYS A 90 -0.27 -9.31 7.19
CA LYS A 90 0.49 -8.62 8.24
C LYS A 90 0.10 -7.15 8.25
N VAL A 91 -0.33 -6.64 9.40
CA VAL A 91 -0.64 -5.22 9.58
C VAL A 91 0.59 -4.50 10.12
N ARG A 92 1.08 -3.52 9.35
CA ARG A 92 2.23 -2.67 9.69
C ARG A 92 1.77 -1.23 9.87
N VAL A 93 2.38 -0.53 10.82
CA VAL A 93 2.03 0.84 11.19
C VAL A 93 3.28 1.72 11.14
N GLY A 94 3.08 2.91 10.60
CA GLY A 94 4.04 3.99 10.51
C GLY A 94 5.12 3.76 9.48
N ASP A 95 5.80 4.86 9.15
CA ASP A 95 7.04 4.89 8.40
C ASP A 95 8.05 5.66 9.24
N TYR A 96 8.99 4.95 9.88
CA TYR A 96 9.99 5.54 10.75
C TYR A 96 11.35 5.53 10.06
N ALA A 97 12.03 6.66 10.03
CA ALA A 97 13.37 6.76 9.44
C ALA A 97 14.41 6.02 10.32
N THR A 98 14.22 6.07 11.64
CA THR A 98 15.15 5.45 12.60
C THR A 98 14.48 4.41 13.49
N ARG A 99 15.27 3.41 13.90
CA ARG A 99 14.83 2.40 14.88
C ARG A 99 14.44 3.02 16.23
N LEU A 100 15.09 4.11 16.61
CA LEU A 100 14.80 4.81 17.87
C LEU A 100 13.38 5.39 17.88
N GLU A 101 12.97 6.04 16.79
CA GLU A 101 11.61 6.57 16.63
C GLU A 101 10.57 5.45 16.71
N ALA A 102 10.82 4.32 16.02
CA ALA A 102 9.93 3.17 16.08
C ALA A 102 9.82 2.61 17.51
N ASN A 103 10.93 2.50 18.24
CA ASN A 103 10.93 2.05 19.64
C ASN A 103 10.19 3.02 20.56
N GLN A 104 10.24 4.33 20.33
CA GLN A 104 9.48 5.30 21.12
C GLN A 104 7.97 5.19 20.89
N ARG A 105 7.55 4.68 19.72
CA ARG A 105 6.14 4.46 19.38
C ARG A 105 5.59 3.12 19.86
N LEU A 106 6.45 2.11 20.06
CA LEU A 106 6.06 0.80 20.59
C LEU A 106 5.23 0.87 21.89
N PRO A 107 5.63 1.61 22.94
CA PRO A 107 4.84 1.71 24.18
C PRO A 107 3.42 2.20 23.94
N ARG A 108 3.22 3.13 22.99
CA ARG A 108 1.89 3.63 22.64
C ARG A 108 1.01 2.52 22.06
N LEU A 109 1.57 1.68 21.19
CA LEU A 109 0.88 0.53 20.62
C LEU A 109 0.57 -0.54 21.67
N VAL A 110 1.48 -0.77 22.62
CA VAL A 110 1.23 -1.67 23.76
C VAL A 110 0.09 -1.17 24.63
N HIS A 111 0.03 0.13 24.95
CA HIS A 111 -1.10 0.73 25.70
C HIS A 111 -2.43 0.62 24.95
N LEU A 112 -2.40 0.52 23.62
CA LEU A 112 -3.57 0.34 22.77
C LEU A 112 -4.05 -1.11 22.68
N GLY A 113 -3.36 -2.06 23.33
CA GLY A 113 -3.69 -3.48 23.36
C GLY A 113 -2.88 -4.34 22.38
N TYR A 114 -1.90 -3.78 21.68
CA TYR A 114 -1.02 -4.53 20.77
C TYR A 114 0.25 -4.96 21.51
N THR A 115 0.14 -6.01 22.32
CA THR A 115 1.25 -6.52 23.14
C THR A 115 2.34 -7.19 22.30
N ASP A 116 1.95 -7.80 21.18
CA ASP A 116 2.86 -8.47 20.25
C ASP A 116 3.37 -7.54 19.15
N ALA A 117 3.40 -6.21 19.38
CA ALA A 117 3.93 -5.29 18.40
C ALA A 117 5.46 -5.30 18.40
N TRP A 118 6.10 -5.43 17.23
CA TRP A 118 7.56 -5.35 17.10
C TRP A 118 8.01 -4.50 15.92
N VAL A 119 9.20 -3.90 16.07
CA VAL A 119 9.83 -3.10 15.01
C VAL A 119 10.44 -4.04 13.96
N VAL A 120 10.10 -3.80 12.70
CA VAL A 120 10.62 -4.48 11.51
C VAL A 120 11.37 -3.46 10.66
N SER A 121 12.56 -3.82 10.18
CA SER A 121 13.24 -3.05 9.14
C SER A 121 12.54 -3.30 7.81
N ASP A 122 12.08 -2.23 7.17
CA ASP A 122 11.37 -2.31 5.90
C ASP A 122 11.72 -1.10 5.02
N LYS A 123 11.50 -1.21 3.71
CA LYS A 123 11.63 -0.05 2.83
C LYS A 123 10.41 0.84 3.01
N ILE A 124 10.64 2.09 3.38
CA ILE A 124 9.59 3.09 3.48
C ILE A 124 9.61 3.98 2.24
N SER A 125 8.43 4.34 1.76
CA SER A 125 8.25 5.18 0.58
C SER A 125 8.15 6.63 1.02
N LEU A 126 9.25 7.38 0.93
CA LEU A 126 9.28 8.79 1.27
C LEU A 126 8.92 9.62 0.04
N ARG A 127 7.82 10.37 0.15
CA ARG A 127 7.32 11.24 -0.91
C ARG A 127 8.11 12.55 -0.90
N ARG A 128 9.06 12.71 -1.81
CA ARG A 128 9.83 13.95 -2.03
C ARG A 128 9.14 14.78 -3.10
N VAL A 129 8.78 16.02 -2.78
CA VAL A 129 8.24 16.97 -3.77
C VAL A 129 9.36 17.89 -4.21
N THR A 130 9.80 17.75 -5.46
CA THR A 130 10.78 18.64 -6.07
C THR A 130 10.04 19.59 -7.01
N ARG A 131 10.18 20.90 -6.79
CA ARG A 131 9.71 21.91 -7.75
C ARG A 131 10.81 22.10 -8.79
N ILE A 132 10.47 21.94 -10.05
CA ILE A 132 11.38 22.24 -11.16
C ILE A 132 11.21 23.72 -11.50
N PRO A 133 12.22 24.58 -11.29
CA PRO A 133 12.12 25.99 -11.68
C PRO A 133 12.13 26.13 -13.21
N ARG A 134 11.30 27.03 -13.74
CA ARG A 134 11.30 27.38 -15.17
C ARG A 134 12.66 27.97 -15.56
N PRO A 135 13.31 27.52 -16.65
CA PRO A 135 14.48 28.21 -17.18
C PRO A 135 14.08 29.63 -17.60
N ALA A 136 14.88 30.63 -17.20
CA ALA A 136 14.69 32.01 -17.64
C ALA A 136 15.08 32.13 -19.12
N ASP A 137 14.21 32.73 -19.94
CA ASP A 137 14.49 33.14 -21.32
C ASP A 137 15.57 34.24 -21.38
#